data_AF-A0A8T4KVB1-F1
#
_entry.id   AF-A0A8T4KVB1-F1
#
_cell.length_a   1.000
_cell.length_b   1.000
_cell.length_c   1.000
_cell.angle_alpha   90.00
_cell.angle_beta   90.00
_cell.angle_gamma   90.00
#
_symmetry.space_group_name_H-M   'P 1'
#
loop_
_entity.id
_entity.type
_entity.pdbx_description
1 polymer ?
#
loop_
_entity_poly.entity_id
_entity_poly.type
_entity_poly.pdbx_seq_one_letter_code
_entity_poly.pdbx_strand_id
1 'polypeptide(L)'
;MLYIGELVRVALSNLNRQGLRSYLTLIGVIIGIAAIVTILSLSDGLNNAVTAQFEKLGTNSIFIFPAATSSGINTNLKTIKDSELKKIKGLPEISEVLAPVMSQGTVEFNRKKAKLSIIGSNPKEAKSWESVGFVELAEGREFESKDVFVALVGADVHEVFGKEIKVRDRIVIEGRSFRIISLTKKTSQSFGGGPNTNNTIFIPEKAFKQIFEQNEPVFALARATSKDNVIKAQEKIERIFERSYGKDQKEFQIQSSQQLLDQVNQVLGLIGLFLVGIAAISCRKHRDNEHHDNGCNGKNQGDWGNESYRSNQ
;
A
#
# COMPACT_ATOMS: atom_id res chain seq x y z
N MET A 1 25.29 -15.72 -50.66
CA MET A 1 25.08 -14.29 -50.30
C MET A 1 24.07 -13.58 -51.21
N LEU A 2 24.08 -13.81 -52.54
CA LEU A 2 23.13 -13.20 -53.50
C LEU A 2 21.63 -13.57 -53.28
N TYR A 3 21.35 -14.79 -52.83
CA TYR A 3 19.97 -15.27 -52.62
C TYR A 3 19.19 -14.48 -51.55
N ILE A 4 19.88 -14.01 -50.51
CA ILE A 4 19.25 -13.28 -49.40
C ILE A 4 18.80 -11.88 -49.86
N GLY A 5 19.60 -11.22 -50.71
CA GLY A 5 19.27 -9.90 -51.24
C GLY A 5 18.05 -9.91 -52.16
N GLU A 6 17.91 -10.96 -52.96
CA GLU A 6 16.76 -11.14 -53.85
C GLU A 6 15.48 -11.48 -53.08
N LEU A 7 15.57 -12.34 -52.06
CA LEU A 7 14.48 -12.64 -51.13
C LEU A 7 13.98 -11.39 -50.39
N VAL A 8 14.89 -10.54 -49.90
CA VAL A 8 14.53 -9.27 -49.24
C VAL A 8 13.84 -8.31 -50.21
N ARG A 9 14.31 -8.23 -51.47
CA ARG A 9 13.72 -7.36 -52.49
C ARG A 9 12.30 -7.79 -52.86
N VAL A 10 12.07 -9.10 -53.01
CA VAL A 10 10.73 -9.67 -53.29
C VAL A 10 9.79 -9.46 -52.09
N ALA A 11 10.28 -9.63 -50.86
CA ALA A 11 9.50 -9.39 -49.65
C ALA A 11 9.08 -7.90 -49.51
N LEU A 12 10.01 -6.96 -49.76
CA LEU A 12 9.73 -5.52 -49.74
C LEU A 12 8.74 -5.10 -50.83
N SER A 13 8.85 -5.67 -52.04
CA SER A 13 7.90 -5.39 -53.12
C SER A 13 6.48 -5.88 -52.81
N ASN A 14 6.35 -7.00 -52.09
CA ASN A 14 5.05 -7.53 -51.67
C ASN A 14 4.42 -6.72 -50.54
N LEU A 15 5.22 -6.23 -49.58
CA LEU A 15 4.76 -5.32 -48.51
C LEU A 15 4.19 -4.01 -49.07
N ASN A 16 4.83 -3.45 -50.11
CA ASN A 16 4.37 -2.21 -50.74
C ASN A 16 3.05 -2.39 -51.51
N ARG A 17 2.74 -3.61 -51.96
CA ARG A 17 1.51 -3.93 -52.70
C ARG A 17 0.26 -4.03 -51.83
N GLN A 18 0.43 -4.26 -50.51
CA GLN A 18 -0.65 -4.30 -49.50
C GLN A 18 -0.45 -3.25 -48.39
N GLY A 19 0.05 -2.06 -48.76
CA GLY A 19 0.58 -1.05 -47.84
C GLY A 19 -0.31 -0.69 -46.64
N LEU A 20 -1.65 -0.60 -46.81
CA LEU A 20 -2.56 -0.26 -45.70
C LEU A 20 -2.61 -1.38 -44.65
N ARG A 21 -2.69 -2.64 -45.08
CA ARG A 21 -2.75 -3.80 -44.19
C ARG A 21 -1.43 -3.97 -43.44
N SER A 22 -0.30 -3.83 -44.14
CA SER A 22 1.05 -3.91 -43.54
C SER A 22 1.35 -2.75 -42.58
N TYR A 23 0.80 -1.56 -42.84
CA TYR A 23 0.96 -0.41 -41.95
C TYR A 23 0.14 -0.57 -40.65
N LEU A 24 -1.12 -1.03 -40.76
CA LEU A 24 -1.98 -1.31 -39.61
C LEU A 24 -1.39 -2.39 -38.69
N THR A 25 -0.81 -3.46 -39.25
CA THR A 25 -0.17 -4.51 -38.45
C THR A 25 1.12 -4.01 -37.79
N LEU A 26 1.94 -3.24 -38.50
CA LEU A 26 3.17 -2.67 -37.93
C LEU A 26 2.86 -1.73 -36.75
N ILE A 27 1.86 -0.86 -36.88
CA ILE A 27 1.41 0.00 -35.78
C ILE A 27 0.91 -0.84 -34.60
N GLY A 28 0.12 -1.89 -34.87
CA GLY A 28 -0.39 -2.78 -33.82
C GLY A 28 0.74 -3.43 -33.02
N VAL A 29 1.79 -3.91 -33.68
CA VAL A 29 2.97 -4.48 -33.01
C VAL A 29 3.73 -3.42 -32.22
N ILE A 30 3.96 -2.22 -32.77
CA ILE A 30 4.69 -1.15 -32.09
C ILE A 30 3.93 -0.72 -30.83
N ILE A 31 2.62 -0.47 -30.92
CA ILE A 31 1.79 -0.10 -29.78
C ILE A 31 1.76 -1.23 -28.75
N GLY A 32 1.67 -2.49 -29.18
CA GLY A 32 1.69 -3.66 -28.29
C GLY A 32 2.99 -3.77 -27.49
N ILE A 33 4.16 -3.66 -28.16
CA ILE A 33 5.46 -3.70 -27.50
C ILE A 33 5.63 -2.47 -26.59
N ALA A 34 5.24 -1.29 -27.04
CA ALA A 34 5.32 -0.07 -26.24
C ALA A 34 4.47 -0.17 -24.96
N ALA A 35 3.26 -0.72 -25.05
CA ALA A 35 2.39 -0.93 -23.90
C ALA A 35 3.00 -1.91 -22.89
N ILE A 36 3.57 -3.02 -23.36
CA ILE A 36 4.23 -4.02 -22.49
C ILE A 36 5.46 -3.42 -21.80
N VAL A 37 6.33 -2.72 -22.53
CA VAL A 37 7.52 -2.10 -21.93
C VAL A 37 7.12 -1.01 -20.92
N THR A 38 6.10 -0.21 -21.24
CA THR A 38 5.60 0.84 -20.34
C THR A 38 5.06 0.23 -19.04
N ILE A 39 4.25 -0.83 -19.13
CA ILE A 39 3.65 -1.41 -17.93
C ILE A 39 4.69 -2.14 -17.07
N LEU A 40 5.67 -2.82 -17.67
CA LEU A 40 6.78 -3.43 -16.92
C LEU A 40 7.59 -2.35 -16.18
N SER A 41 7.93 -1.26 -16.86
CA SER A 41 8.65 -0.13 -16.26
C SER A 41 7.85 0.50 -15.11
N LEU A 42 6.53 0.62 -15.27
CA LEU A 42 5.64 1.13 -14.23
C LEU A 42 5.56 0.18 -13.03
N SER A 43 5.49 -1.13 -13.26
CA SER A 43 5.49 -2.14 -12.19
C SER A 43 6.77 -2.07 -11.36
N ASP A 44 7.93 -1.99 -12.00
CA ASP A 44 9.21 -1.86 -11.29
C ASP A 44 9.31 -0.52 -10.55
N GLY A 45 8.88 0.57 -11.19
CA GLY A 45 8.80 1.88 -10.56
C GLY A 45 7.91 1.88 -9.31
N LEU A 46 6.77 1.19 -9.37
CA LEU A 46 5.87 1.04 -8.23
C LEU A 46 6.47 0.18 -7.12
N ASN A 47 7.10 -0.97 -7.46
CA ASN A 47 7.80 -1.81 -6.48
C ASN A 47 8.89 -1.02 -5.72
N ASN A 48 9.67 -0.22 -6.46
CA ASN A 48 10.72 0.63 -5.87
C ASN A 48 10.12 1.75 -5.01
N ALA A 49 9.07 2.41 -5.49
CA ALA A 49 8.39 3.46 -4.74
C ALA A 49 7.79 2.92 -3.43
N VAL A 50 7.14 1.76 -3.47
CA VAL A 50 6.61 1.09 -2.28
C VAL A 50 7.75 0.75 -1.33
N THR A 51 8.80 0.08 -1.81
CA THR A 51 9.93 -0.33 -0.97
C THR A 51 10.59 0.87 -0.28
N ALA A 52 10.80 1.97 -1.01
CA ALA A 52 11.34 3.22 -0.45
C ALA A 52 10.45 3.82 0.65
N GLN A 53 9.12 3.68 0.55
CA GLN A 53 8.22 4.12 1.63
C GLN A 53 8.38 3.27 2.89
N PHE A 54 8.56 1.96 2.75
CA PHE A 54 8.77 1.08 3.92
C PHE A 54 10.16 1.22 4.54
N GLU A 55 11.17 1.57 3.74
CA GLU A 55 12.48 1.94 4.29
C GLU A 55 12.38 3.16 5.21
N LYS A 56 11.56 4.15 4.85
CA LYS A 56 11.26 5.31 5.71
C LYS A 56 10.51 4.93 6.99
N LEU A 57 9.62 3.95 6.95
CA LEU A 57 8.92 3.42 8.14
C LEU A 57 9.85 2.60 9.06
N GLY A 58 11.07 2.30 8.62
CA GLY A 58 11.96 1.37 9.29
C GLY A 58 11.55 -0.08 9.01
N THR A 59 12.32 -0.75 8.16
CA THR A 59 12.19 -2.20 7.85
C THR A 59 12.32 -3.14 9.05
N ASN A 60 12.66 -2.62 10.23
CA ASN A 60 12.76 -3.33 11.50
C ASN A 60 11.55 -3.10 12.43
N SER A 61 10.44 -2.63 11.89
CA SER A 61 9.22 -2.32 12.63
C SER A 61 8.29 -3.53 12.73
N ILE A 62 7.72 -3.75 13.92
CA ILE A 62 6.74 -4.79 14.22
C ILE A 62 5.50 -4.09 14.74
N PHE A 63 4.41 -4.24 13.99
CA PHE A 63 3.13 -3.67 14.29
C PHE A 63 2.26 -4.66 15.05
N ILE A 64 1.60 -4.18 16.10
CA ILE A 64 0.73 -4.95 16.98
C ILE A 64 -0.63 -4.28 16.98
N PHE A 65 -1.59 -4.91 16.31
CA PHE A 65 -2.96 -4.44 16.21
C PHE A 65 -3.90 -5.41 16.91
N PRO A 66 -5.05 -4.97 17.43
CA PRO A 66 -6.12 -5.88 17.78
C PRO A 66 -6.61 -6.52 16.48
N ALA A 67 -6.83 -7.82 16.50
CA ALA A 67 -7.46 -8.49 15.39
C ALA A 67 -8.87 -7.92 15.23
N ALA A 68 -9.16 -7.35 14.06
CA ALA A 68 -10.50 -6.94 13.73
C ALA A 68 -11.42 -8.17 13.83
N THR A 69 -12.39 -8.12 14.74
CA THR A 69 -13.55 -9.00 14.59
C THR A 69 -14.19 -8.65 13.25
N SER A 70 -14.54 -9.65 12.46
CA SER A 70 -15.10 -9.56 11.11
C SER A 70 -16.45 -8.81 11.00
N SER A 71 -16.88 -8.14 12.07
CA SER A 71 -18.02 -7.22 12.10
C SER A 71 -17.48 -5.81 12.28
N GLY A 72 -17.78 -4.93 11.34
CA GLY A 72 -17.19 -3.59 11.20
C GLY A 72 -17.07 -2.80 12.51
N ILE A 73 -15.99 -2.01 12.60
CA ILE A 73 -15.68 -1.00 13.65
C ILE A 73 -16.46 -1.24 14.95
N ASN A 74 -16.19 -2.38 15.60
CA ASN A 74 -16.71 -2.63 16.92
C ASN A 74 -16.01 -1.71 17.92
N THR A 75 -16.81 -1.03 18.73
CA THR A 75 -16.41 -0.10 19.80
C THR A 75 -15.65 -0.77 20.96
N ASN A 76 -15.33 -2.06 20.87
CA ASN A 76 -14.60 -2.84 21.87
C ASN A 76 -13.31 -3.42 21.28
N LEU A 77 -12.47 -2.57 20.68
CA LEU A 77 -11.09 -2.97 20.36
C LEU A 77 -10.38 -3.29 21.68
N LYS A 78 -9.83 -4.50 21.80
CA LYS A 78 -9.05 -4.87 22.98
C LYS A 78 -7.80 -4.01 23.05
N THR A 79 -7.55 -3.48 24.24
CA THR A 79 -6.37 -2.71 24.55
C THR A 79 -5.23 -3.63 24.95
N ILE A 80 -4.00 -3.19 24.70
CA ILE A 80 -2.78 -3.90 25.10
C ILE A 80 -2.51 -3.54 26.56
N LYS A 81 -2.42 -4.54 27.43
CA LYS A 81 -2.18 -4.32 28.86
C LYS A 81 -0.79 -3.75 29.09
N ASP A 82 -0.65 -2.86 30.07
CA ASP A 82 0.67 -2.29 30.44
C ASP A 82 1.69 -3.39 30.84
N SER A 83 1.21 -4.51 31.39
CA SER A 83 2.04 -5.67 31.72
C SER A 83 2.65 -6.36 30.49
N GLU A 84 1.97 -6.35 29.35
CA GLU A 84 2.49 -6.87 28.08
C GLU A 84 3.49 -5.90 27.48
N LEU A 85 3.17 -4.61 27.45
CA LEU A 85 4.10 -3.58 26.97
C LEU A 85 5.42 -3.61 27.75
N LYS A 86 5.37 -3.81 29.07
CA LYS A 86 6.57 -3.97 29.90
C LYS A 86 7.39 -5.20 29.53
N LYS A 87 6.75 -6.34 29.25
CA LYS A 87 7.44 -7.56 28.79
C LYS A 87 8.10 -7.35 27.43
N ILE A 88 7.41 -6.68 26.51
CA ILE A 88 7.92 -6.35 25.16
C ILE A 88 9.12 -5.41 25.28
N LYS A 89 9.01 -4.32 26.07
CA LYS A 89 10.12 -3.40 26.34
C LYS A 89 11.34 -4.07 26.99
N GLY A 90 11.15 -5.19 27.68
CA GLY A 90 12.22 -5.97 28.29
C GLY A 90 12.93 -6.97 27.37
N LEU A 91 12.48 -7.11 26.11
CA LEU A 91 13.12 -8.03 25.17
C LEU A 91 14.44 -7.43 24.63
N PRO A 92 15.56 -8.17 24.63
CA PRO A 92 16.84 -7.67 24.12
C PRO A 92 16.83 -7.43 22.61
N GLU A 93 15.90 -8.05 21.89
CA GLU A 93 15.70 -7.84 20.45
C GLU A 93 14.98 -6.53 20.13
N ILE A 94 14.44 -5.81 21.12
CA ILE A 94 13.62 -4.61 20.91
C ILE A 94 14.37 -3.38 21.40
N SER A 95 14.56 -2.43 20.49
CA SER A 95 15.22 -1.15 20.76
C SER A 95 14.26 -0.10 21.30
N GLU A 96 13.02 -0.11 20.81
CA GLU A 96 12.03 0.92 21.10
C GLU A 96 10.61 0.34 20.99
N VAL A 97 9.69 0.83 21.84
CA VAL A 97 8.27 0.50 21.77
C VAL A 97 7.48 1.80 21.88
N LEU A 98 6.72 2.09 20.84
CA LEU A 98 5.77 3.20 20.75
C LEU A 98 4.37 2.62 20.90
N ALA A 99 3.61 3.09 21.88
CA ALA A 99 2.27 2.55 22.15
C ALA A 99 1.32 3.70 22.48
N PRO A 100 0.82 4.41 21.46
CA PRO A 100 0.02 5.60 21.67
C PRO A 100 -1.34 5.22 22.29
N VAL A 101 -1.76 6.01 23.28
CA VAL A 101 -3.14 5.96 23.75
C VAL A 101 -4.02 6.74 22.79
N MET A 102 -5.15 6.16 22.41
CA MET A 102 -6.06 6.75 21.43
C MET A 102 -7.50 6.54 21.87
N SER A 103 -8.33 7.57 21.71
CA SER A 103 -9.76 7.50 21.97
C SER A 103 -10.50 8.44 21.02
N GLN A 104 -11.80 8.21 20.87
CA GLN A 104 -12.66 9.16 20.18
C GLN A 104 -13.19 10.16 21.20
N GLY A 105 -13.09 11.45 20.89
CA GLY A 105 -13.64 12.50 21.73
C GLY A 105 -14.40 13.55 20.92
N THR A 106 -15.29 14.25 21.62
CA THR A 106 -16.02 15.39 21.11
C THR A 106 -15.11 16.60 21.10
N VAL A 107 -14.81 17.08 19.89
CA VAL A 107 -14.03 18.28 19.64
C VAL A 107 -14.97 19.38 19.18
N GLU A 108 -14.87 20.53 19.83
CA GLU A 108 -15.60 21.74 19.47
C GLU A 108 -14.63 22.81 18.96
N PHE A 109 -14.94 23.33 17.78
CA PHE A 109 -14.27 24.48 17.19
C PHE A 109 -15.30 25.35 16.48
N ASN A 110 -15.22 26.67 16.67
CA ASN A 110 -16.08 27.63 15.99
C ASN A 110 -17.60 27.33 16.10
N ARG A 111 -18.06 26.93 17.29
CA ARG A 111 -19.47 26.54 17.60
C ARG A 111 -19.97 25.28 16.88
N LYS A 112 -19.08 24.49 16.28
CA LYS A 112 -19.39 23.17 15.71
C LYS A 112 -18.74 22.09 16.54
N LYS A 113 -19.47 21.00 16.77
CA LYS A 113 -18.98 19.80 17.47
C LYS A 113 -18.81 18.67 16.47
N ALA A 114 -17.69 17.97 16.55
CA ALA A 114 -17.42 16.79 15.76
C ALA A 114 -16.75 15.74 16.65
N LYS A 115 -17.00 14.45 16.38
CA LYS A 115 -16.25 13.36 17.01
C LYS A 115 -15.01 13.09 16.16
N LEU A 116 -13.84 13.24 16.77
CA LEU A 116 -12.55 13.03 16.11
C LEU A 116 -11.71 12.05 16.91
N SER A 117 -10.76 11.41 16.22
CA SER A 117 -9.73 10.61 16.87
C SER A 117 -8.75 11.53 17.58
N ILE A 118 -8.45 11.20 18.84
CA ILE A 118 -7.50 11.93 19.65
C ILE A 118 -6.42 10.96 20.09
N ILE A 119 -5.16 11.35 19.88
CA ILE A 119 -4.00 10.56 20.25
C ILE A 119 -3.24 11.28 21.36
N GLY A 120 -2.99 10.58 22.47
CA GLY A 120 -2.05 11.01 23.50
C GLY A 120 -0.63 10.68 23.06
N SER A 121 0.20 11.70 22.91
CA SER A 121 1.62 11.55 22.52
C SER A 121 2.54 12.15 23.58
N ASN A 122 3.71 11.53 23.76
CA ASN A 122 4.77 12.00 24.63
C ASN A 122 5.83 12.75 23.80
N PRO A 123 6.40 13.88 24.28
CA PRO A 123 7.50 14.58 23.60
C PRO A 123 8.67 13.68 23.14
N LYS A 124 9.00 12.63 23.92
CA LYS A 124 10.06 11.68 23.53
C LYS A 124 9.65 10.80 22.36
N GLU A 125 8.38 10.40 22.34
CA GLU A 125 7.82 9.56 21.29
C GLU A 125 7.53 10.36 20.02
N ALA A 126 7.20 11.65 20.12
CA ALA A 126 6.89 12.54 18.99
C ALA A 126 8.01 12.56 17.94
N LYS A 127 9.27 12.59 18.37
CA LYS A 127 10.44 12.49 17.46
C LYS A 127 10.55 11.13 16.79
N SER A 128 10.23 10.07 17.53
CA SER A 128 10.18 8.73 16.97
C SER A 128 9.02 8.59 15.99
N TRP A 129 7.86 9.22 16.23
CA TRP A 129 6.72 9.28 15.30
C TRP A 129 7.05 9.98 13.98
N GLU A 130 7.86 11.04 14.01
CA GLU A 130 8.40 11.67 12.81
C GLU A 130 9.32 10.70 12.05
N SER A 131 10.16 9.94 12.76
CA SER A 131 11.05 8.93 12.15
C SER A 131 10.31 7.77 11.47
N VAL A 132 9.07 7.48 11.87
CA VAL A 132 8.18 6.50 11.23
C VAL A 132 7.13 7.16 10.31
N GLY A 133 7.29 8.44 9.96
CA GLY A 133 6.44 9.11 8.96
C GLY A 133 4.98 9.31 9.36
N PHE A 134 4.65 9.21 10.66
CA PHE A 134 3.29 9.39 11.14
C PHE A 134 2.92 10.87 11.35
N VAL A 135 3.88 11.71 11.70
CA VAL A 135 3.66 13.14 11.95
C VAL A 135 4.83 13.94 11.38
N GLU A 136 4.57 14.75 10.37
CA GLU A 136 5.48 15.78 9.88
C GLU A 136 4.85 17.15 10.12
N LEU A 137 5.60 18.09 10.70
CA LEU A 137 5.08 19.43 11.00
C LEU A 137 5.03 20.29 9.74
N ALA A 138 3.87 20.93 9.50
CA ALA A 138 3.73 21.99 8.49
C ALA A 138 4.12 23.35 9.08
N GLU A 139 3.59 23.63 10.27
CA GLU A 139 3.76 24.92 10.94
C GLU A 139 3.76 24.71 12.46
N GLY A 140 4.54 25.52 13.18
CA GLY A 140 4.55 25.58 14.64
C GLY A 140 5.75 24.89 15.28
N ARG A 141 5.54 24.26 16.45
CA ARG A 141 6.60 23.58 17.22
C ARG A 141 6.15 22.21 17.71
N GLU A 142 7.12 21.38 18.07
CA GLU A 142 6.93 20.10 18.76
C GLU A 142 6.43 20.28 20.20
N PHE A 143 5.94 19.19 20.81
CA PHE A 143 5.61 19.16 22.23
C PHE A 143 6.85 19.31 23.10
N GLU A 144 6.73 20.11 24.17
CA GLU A 144 7.71 20.17 25.24
C GLU A 144 7.18 19.45 26.48
N SER A 145 8.08 18.93 27.35
CA SER A 145 7.70 18.23 28.57
C SER A 145 6.82 19.02 29.55
N LYS A 146 6.81 20.36 29.42
CA LYS A 146 6.01 21.29 30.23
C LYS A 146 4.60 21.53 29.66
N ASP A 147 4.36 21.12 28.43
CA ASP A 147 3.08 21.34 27.77
C ASP A 147 2.01 20.38 28.31
N VAL A 148 0.82 20.92 28.57
CA VAL A 148 -0.32 20.15 29.10
C VAL A 148 -1.56 20.36 28.23
N PHE A 149 -2.07 21.59 28.13
CA PHE A 149 -3.27 21.92 27.35
C PHE A 149 -2.93 22.54 25.99
N VAL A 150 -2.14 21.80 25.20
CA VAL A 150 -1.80 22.16 23.83
C VAL A 150 -2.19 21.05 22.87
N ALA A 151 -2.43 21.40 21.61
CA ALA A 151 -2.80 20.45 20.58
C ALA A 151 -1.99 20.65 19.30
N LEU A 152 -1.72 19.54 18.64
CA LEU A 152 -1.20 19.47 17.28
C LEU A 152 -2.30 18.88 16.41
N VAL A 153 -2.65 19.56 15.33
CA VAL A 153 -3.86 19.28 14.55
C VAL A 153 -3.50 18.72 13.19
N GLY A 154 -4.16 17.61 12.83
CA GLY A 154 -4.02 16.97 11.53
C GLY A 154 -4.47 17.86 10.37
N ALA A 155 -3.86 17.68 9.20
CA ALA A 155 -4.08 18.51 8.02
C ALA A 155 -5.55 18.61 7.58
N ASP A 156 -6.34 17.55 7.69
CA ASP A 156 -7.71 17.49 7.16
C ASP A 156 -8.78 17.87 8.22
N VAL A 157 -8.38 18.14 9.48
CA VAL A 157 -9.32 18.47 10.56
C VAL A 157 -10.10 19.77 10.27
N HIS A 158 -9.51 20.72 9.55
CA HIS A 158 -10.17 21.98 9.18
C HIS A 158 -11.40 21.75 8.28
N GLU A 159 -11.41 20.70 7.46
CA GLU A 159 -12.52 20.35 6.57
C GLU A 159 -13.78 19.98 7.37
N VAL A 160 -13.59 19.28 8.49
CA VAL A 160 -14.67 18.84 9.39
C VAL A 160 -15.42 20.04 9.98
N PHE A 161 -14.70 21.11 10.32
CA PHE A 161 -15.30 22.32 10.87
C PHE A 161 -15.70 23.34 9.80
N GLY A 162 -15.25 23.18 8.55
CA GLY A 162 -15.49 24.11 7.44
C GLY A 162 -14.93 25.50 7.71
N LYS A 163 -13.85 25.60 8.50
CA LYS A 163 -13.14 26.84 8.82
C LYS A 163 -11.66 26.53 8.96
N GLU A 164 -10.84 27.42 8.41
CA GLU A 164 -9.39 27.37 8.54
C GLU A 164 -8.98 27.35 10.02
N ILE A 165 -8.11 26.41 10.39
CA ILE A 165 -7.54 26.27 11.73
C ILE A 165 -6.12 26.81 11.66
N LYS A 166 -5.77 27.76 12.53
CA LYS A 166 -4.43 28.37 12.58
C LYS A 166 -3.70 28.01 13.85
N VAL A 167 -2.38 28.10 13.79
CA VAL A 167 -1.56 28.05 15.02
C VAL A 167 -2.01 29.17 15.96
N ARG A 168 -2.04 28.88 17.27
CA ARG A 168 -2.53 29.74 18.37
C ARG A 168 -4.05 29.81 18.53
N ASP A 169 -4.83 29.22 17.63
CA ASP A 169 -6.26 29.04 17.84
C ASP A 169 -6.54 28.14 19.05
N ARG A 170 -7.79 28.17 19.52
CA ARG A 170 -8.27 27.30 20.60
C ARG A 170 -9.31 26.32 20.08
N ILE A 171 -9.14 25.07 20.48
CA ILE A 171 -10.12 23.99 20.29
C ILE A 171 -10.54 23.49 21.65
N VAL A 172 -11.78 23.05 21.80
CA VAL A 172 -12.27 22.46 23.03
C VAL A 172 -12.40 20.96 22.81
N ILE A 173 -11.79 20.15 23.67
CA ILE A 173 -11.80 18.69 23.59
C ILE A 173 -12.42 18.20 24.90
N GLU A 174 -13.55 17.47 24.82
CA GLU A 174 -14.27 16.96 26.01
C GLU A 174 -14.48 18.05 27.10
N GLY A 175 -14.87 19.25 26.66
CA GLY A 175 -15.13 20.39 27.55
C GLY A 175 -13.90 21.13 28.05
N ARG A 176 -12.67 20.71 27.70
CA ARG A 176 -11.42 21.41 28.07
C ARG A 176 -10.81 22.17 26.91
N SER A 177 -10.35 23.40 27.14
CA SER A 177 -9.73 24.24 26.10
C SER A 177 -8.26 23.87 25.90
N PHE A 178 -7.89 23.60 24.65
CA PHE A 178 -6.51 23.37 24.20
C PHE A 178 -6.08 24.48 23.23
N ARG A 179 -4.83 24.91 23.35
CA ARG A 179 -4.23 25.85 22.40
C ARG A 179 -3.49 25.09 21.30
N ILE A 180 -3.80 25.41 20.05
CA ILE A 180 -3.12 24.81 18.91
C ILE A 180 -1.71 25.38 18.83
N ILE A 181 -0.70 24.52 18.83
CA ILE A 181 0.72 24.90 18.76
C ILE A 181 1.34 24.55 17.42
N SER A 182 0.72 23.63 16.68
CA SER A 182 1.23 23.16 15.40
C SER A 182 0.15 22.50 14.56
N LEU A 183 0.40 22.51 13.26
CA LEU A 183 -0.39 21.84 12.23
C LEU A 183 0.50 20.82 11.52
N THR A 184 -0.03 19.65 11.19
CA THR A 184 0.71 18.65 10.42
C THR A 184 0.63 18.92 8.93
N LYS A 185 1.65 18.48 8.19
CA LYS A 185 1.50 18.30 6.75
C LYS A 185 0.54 17.15 6.49
N LYS A 186 -0.09 17.19 5.32
CA LYS A 186 -0.88 16.06 4.83
C LYS A 186 0.09 14.91 4.54
N THR A 187 -0.01 13.84 5.31
CA THR A 187 0.78 12.63 5.09
C THR A 187 -0.05 11.64 4.27
N SER A 188 0.61 10.81 3.47
CA SER A 188 -0.02 9.60 2.94
C SER A 188 -0.51 8.77 4.11
N GLN A 189 -1.72 8.20 4.02
CA GLN A 189 -2.34 7.44 5.10
C GLN A 189 -1.37 6.41 5.69
N SER A 190 -1.30 6.33 7.03
CA SER A 190 -0.44 5.39 7.74
C SER A 190 -0.59 3.98 7.18
N PHE A 191 0.52 3.43 6.68
CA PHE A 191 0.53 2.08 6.13
C PHE A 191 0.33 1.04 7.25
N GLY A 192 -0.33 -0.08 6.95
CA GLY A 192 -0.51 -1.19 7.90
C GLY A 192 -1.73 -1.08 8.84
N GLY A 193 -2.67 -0.17 8.60
CA GLY A 193 -3.88 -0.04 9.45
C GLY A 193 -3.69 0.86 10.68
N GLY A 194 -2.59 1.63 10.72
CA GLY A 194 -2.42 2.70 11.69
C GLY A 194 -3.51 3.79 11.56
N PRO A 195 -3.75 4.58 12.62
CA PRO A 195 -4.76 5.62 12.59
C PRO A 195 -4.47 6.66 11.50
N ASN A 196 -5.53 7.18 10.89
CA ASN A 196 -5.43 8.28 9.93
C ASN A 196 -5.00 9.55 10.67
N THR A 197 -3.72 9.90 10.53
CA THR A 197 -3.12 11.06 11.20
C THR A 197 -3.63 12.40 10.67
N ASN A 198 -4.14 12.45 9.43
CA ASN A 198 -4.64 13.69 8.83
C ASN A 198 -5.94 14.18 9.50
N ASN A 199 -6.80 13.28 9.98
CA ASN A 199 -8.04 13.63 10.69
C ASN A 199 -7.97 13.34 12.20
N THR A 200 -6.77 13.47 12.77
CA THR A 200 -6.50 13.20 14.18
C THR A 200 -5.97 14.44 14.88
N ILE A 201 -6.28 14.57 16.16
CA ILE A 201 -5.72 15.60 17.03
C ILE A 201 -4.78 14.95 18.02
N PHE A 202 -3.56 15.47 18.12
CA PHE A 202 -2.56 15.00 19.06
C PHE A 202 -2.52 15.94 20.27
N ILE A 203 -2.52 15.36 21.46
CA ILE A 203 -2.40 16.09 22.74
C ILE A 203 -1.35 15.42 23.62
N PRO A 204 -0.76 16.16 24.59
CA PRO A 204 0.14 15.55 25.57
C PRO A 204 -0.54 14.37 26.29
N GLU A 205 0.18 13.26 26.40
CA GLU A 205 -0.30 12.02 27.04
C GLU A 205 -0.88 12.25 28.45
N LYS A 206 -0.29 13.17 29.23
CA LYS A 206 -0.79 13.55 30.56
C LYS A 206 -2.20 14.14 30.50
N ALA A 207 -2.48 15.01 29.53
CA ALA A 207 -3.80 15.61 29.35
C ALA A 207 -4.80 14.59 28.81
N PHE A 208 -4.36 13.70 27.92
CA PHE A 208 -5.18 12.59 27.42
C PHE A 208 -5.69 11.70 28.56
N LYS A 209 -4.78 11.21 29.41
CA LYS A 209 -5.11 10.34 30.54
C LYS A 209 -6.05 11.00 31.55
N GLN A 210 -5.95 12.31 31.72
CA GLN A 210 -6.85 13.09 32.59
C GLN A 210 -8.26 13.31 32.01
N ILE A 211 -8.45 13.14 30.71
CA ILE A 211 -9.74 13.39 30.03
C ILE A 211 -10.47 12.07 29.80
N PHE A 212 -9.77 11.06 29.28
CA PHE A 212 -10.40 9.83 28.82
C PHE A 212 -10.35 8.69 29.85
N GLU A 213 -9.66 8.88 30.98
CA GLU A 213 -9.40 7.84 32.00
C GLU A 213 -8.81 6.53 31.41
N GLN A 214 -8.35 6.57 30.16
CA GLN A 214 -7.86 5.44 29.40
C GLN A 214 -6.33 5.45 29.41
N ASN A 215 -5.77 4.37 29.94
CA ASN A 215 -4.32 4.20 30.09
C ASN A 215 -3.71 3.17 29.15
N GLU A 216 -4.55 2.38 28.48
CA GLU A 216 -4.09 1.25 27.69
C GLU A 216 -4.19 1.56 26.19
N PRO A 217 -3.09 1.39 25.43
CA PRO A 217 -3.07 1.67 24.02
C PRO A 217 -3.78 0.56 23.24
N VAL A 218 -4.45 0.96 22.17
CA VAL A 218 -5.09 0.01 21.23
C VAL A 218 -4.06 -0.56 20.25
N PHE A 219 -3.02 0.21 19.94
CA PHE A 219 -1.99 -0.14 18.96
C PHE A 219 -0.60 -0.01 19.60
N ALA A 220 0.32 -0.89 19.21
CA ALA A 220 1.73 -0.72 19.54
C ALA A 220 2.63 -1.00 18.33
N LEU A 221 3.72 -0.26 18.26
CA LEU A 221 4.81 -0.39 17.31
C LEU A 221 6.09 -0.71 18.08
N ALA A 222 6.64 -1.89 17.85
CA ALA A 222 7.93 -2.29 18.41
C ALA A 222 9.01 -2.26 17.33
N ARG A 223 10.16 -1.65 17.61
CA ARG A 223 11.29 -1.60 16.68
C ARG A 223 12.36 -2.58 17.11
N ALA A 224 12.65 -3.56 16.26
CA ALA A 224 13.71 -4.52 16.51
C ALA A 224 15.10 -3.87 16.41
N THR A 225 16.08 -4.39 17.17
CA THR A 225 17.46 -3.89 17.18
C THR A 225 18.17 -4.05 15.83
N SER A 226 17.77 -5.04 15.03
CA SER A 226 18.26 -5.27 13.68
C SER A 226 17.20 -5.95 12.81
N LYS A 227 17.37 -5.93 11.48
CA LYS A 227 16.53 -6.66 10.52
C LYS A 227 16.49 -8.16 10.83
N ASP A 228 17.62 -8.76 11.19
CA ASP A 228 17.73 -10.19 11.48
C ASP A 228 16.99 -10.61 12.76
N ASN A 229 16.80 -9.65 13.68
CA ASN A 229 16.08 -9.88 14.93
C ASN A 229 14.57 -9.68 14.81
N VAL A 230 14.06 -9.17 13.68
CA VAL A 230 12.62 -8.90 13.49
C VAL A 230 11.79 -10.17 13.67
N ILE A 231 12.19 -11.26 13.00
CA ILE A 231 11.45 -12.54 13.07
C ILE A 231 11.49 -13.11 14.50
N LYS A 232 12.67 -13.10 15.13
CA LYS A 232 12.84 -13.58 16.51
C LYS A 232 12.04 -12.73 17.51
N ALA A 233 12.03 -11.41 17.34
CA ALA A 233 11.27 -10.49 18.16
C ALA A 233 9.76 -10.71 17.99
N GLN A 234 9.31 -10.87 16.74
CA GLN A 234 7.92 -11.19 16.42
C GLN A 234 7.46 -12.48 17.11
N GLU A 235 8.19 -13.58 16.97
CA GLU A 235 7.86 -14.86 17.63
C GLU A 235 7.82 -14.76 19.17
N LYS A 236 8.67 -13.91 19.76
CA LYS A 236 8.66 -13.67 21.20
C LYS A 236 7.47 -12.81 21.63
N ILE A 237 7.12 -11.79 20.86
CA ILE A 237 5.93 -10.98 21.09
C ILE A 237 4.68 -11.86 20.97
N GLU A 238 4.57 -12.67 19.92
CA GLU A 238 3.48 -13.63 19.73
C GLU A 238 3.35 -14.55 20.94
N ARG A 239 4.45 -15.13 21.44
CA ARG A 239 4.43 -15.94 22.67
C ARG A 239 4.00 -15.19 23.92
N ILE A 240 4.31 -13.89 24.05
CA ILE A 240 3.83 -13.07 25.18
C ILE A 240 2.31 -12.96 25.12
N PHE A 241 1.76 -12.64 23.94
CA PHE A 241 0.32 -12.52 23.73
C PHE A 241 -0.40 -13.87 23.87
N GLU A 242 0.13 -14.96 23.31
CA GLU A 242 -0.41 -16.31 23.47
C GLU A 242 -0.52 -16.74 24.94
N ARG A 243 0.46 -16.37 25.78
CA ARG A 243 0.43 -16.66 27.22
C ARG A 243 -0.58 -15.79 27.97
N SER A 244 -0.80 -14.56 27.53
CA SER A 244 -1.74 -13.63 28.15
C SER A 244 -3.20 -13.92 27.79
N TYR A 245 -3.46 -14.31 26.53
CA TYR A 245 -4.81 -14.39 25.96
C TYR A 245 -5.23 -15.81 25.53
N GLY A 246 -4.28 -16.75 25.44
CA GLY A 246 -4.52 -18.12 24.99
C GLY A 246 -4.25 -18.31 23.48
N LYS A 247 -3.79 -19.50 23.08
CA LYS A 247 -3.40 -19.82 21.70
C LYS A 247 -4.53 -19.71 20.67
N ASP A 248 -5.77 -19.95 21.08
CA ASP A 248 -6.93 -19.99 20.18
C ASP A 248 -7.61 -18.62 20.03
N GLN A 249 -7.24 -17.65 20.87
CA GLN A 249 -7.76 -16.30 20.88
C GLN A 249 -6.76 -15.41 20.13
N LYS A 250 -6.82 -15.38 18.79
CA LYS A 250 -6.08 -14.42 17.96
C LYS A 250 -6.69 -13.02 18.10
N GLU A 251 -6.67 -12.48 19.31
CA GLU A 251 -7.20 -11.16 19.64
C GLU A 251 -6.30 -10.04 19.15
N PHE A 252 -5.05 -10.36 18.83
CA PHE A 252 -4.07 -9.44 18.29
C PHE A 252 -3.42 -10.04 17.04
N GLN A 253 -3.18 -9.18 16.05
CA GLN A 253 -2.39 -9.46 14.87
C GLN A 253 -1.04 -8.78 15.03
N ILE A 254 0.01 -9.59 14.95
CA ILE A 254 1.39 -9.12 15.02
C ILE A 254 1.98 -9.30 13.62
N GLN A 255 2.40 -8.20 13.02
CA GLN A 255 2.91 -8.19 11.64
C GLN A 255 4.18 -7.35 11.58
N SER A 256 5.22 -7.88 10.94
CA SER A 256 6.43 -7.10 10.65
C SER A 256 6.29 -6.29 9.36
N SER A 257 7.06 -5.19 9.27
CA SER A 257 7.18 -4.40 8.04
C SER A 257 7.65 -5.25 6.85
N GLN A 258 8.48 -6.27 7.09
CA GLN A 258 8.93 -7.18 6.03
C GLN A 258 7.79 -8.07 5.53
N GLN A 259 6.98 -8.65 6.42
CA GLN A 259 5.82 -9.44 6.02
C GLN A 259 4.81 -8.61 5.22
N LEU A 260 4.59 -7.35 5.60
CA LEU A 260 3.74 -6.42 4.86
C LEU A 260 4.33 -6.10 3.47
N LEU A 261 5.65 -5.89 3.37
CA LEU A 261 6.34 -5.70 2.09
C LEU A 261 6.19 -6.93 1.18
N ASP A 262 6.41 -8.12 1.73
CA ASP A 262 6.33 -9.37 0.97
C ASP A 262 4.92 -9.61 0.42
N GLN A 263 3.89 -9.28 1.20
CA GLN A 263 2.50 -9.33 0.74
C GLN A 263 2.23 -8.37 -0.41
N VAL A 264 2.73 -7.13 -0.32
CA VAL A 264 2.57 -6.15 -1.42
C VAL A 264 3.31 -6.61 -2.67
N ASN A 265 4.55 -7.08 -2.52
CA ASN A 265 5.35 -7.61 -3.64
C ASN A 265 4.68 -8.84 -4.27
N GLN A 266 4.03 -9.69 -3.48
CA GLN A 266 3.27 -10.83 -3.98
C GLN A 266 2.08 -10.38 -4.82
N VAL A 267 1.30 -9.38 -4.36
CA VAL A 267 0.17 -8.84 -5.13
C VAL A 267 0.65 -8.16 -6.41
N LEU A 268 1.71 -7.35 -6.35
CA LEU A 268 2.32 -6.71 -7.52
C LEU A 268 2.87 -7.75 -8.51
N GLY A 269 3.47 -8.83 -8.02
CA GLY A 269 3.92 -9.96 -8.83
C GLY A 269 2.78 -10.69 -9.54
N LEU A 270 1.63 -10.88 -8.87
CA LEU A 270 0.43 -11.47 -9.48
C LEU A 270 -0.15 -10.55 -10.59
N ILE A 271 -0.17 -9.24 -10.38
CA ILE A 271 -0.55 -8.27 -11.41
C ILE A 271 0.39 -8.37 -12.61
N GLY A 272 1.70 -8.43 -12.36
CA GLY A 272 2.71 -8.64 -13.41
C GLY A 272 2.47 -9.92 -14.21
N LEU A 273 2.24 -11.04 -13.54
CA LEU A 273 1.94 -12.32 -14.18
C LEU A 273 0.64 -12.27 -15.01
N PHE A 274 -0.40 -11.62 -14.49
CA PHE A 274 -1.66 -11.46 -15.21
C PHE A 274 -1.48 -10.67 -16.51
N LEU A 275 -0.69 -9.59 -16.46
CA LEU A 275 -0.37 -8.76 -17.64
C LEU A 275 0.48 -9.52 -18.67
N VAL A 276 1.47 -10.28 -18.21
CA VAL A 276 2.26 -11.18 -19.07
C VAL A 276 1.35 -12.23 -19.71
N GLY A 277 0.38 -12.77 -18.96
CA GLY A 277 -0.63 -13.70 -19.47
C GLY A 277 -1.47 -13.09 -20.59
N ILE A 278 -1.96 -11.85 -20.43
CA ILE A 278 -2.69 -11.13 -21.49
C ILE A 278 -1.80 -10.92 -22.71
N ALA A 279 -0.54 -10.49 -22.51
CA ALA A 279 0.41 -10.32 -23.61
C ALA A 279 0.66 -11.63 -24.37
N ALA A 280 0.81 -12.75 -23.66
CA ALA A 280 0.98 -14.07 -24.24
C ALA A 280 -0.25 -14.51 -25.06
N ILE A 281 -1.47 -14.28 -24.56
CA ILE A 281 -2.73 -14.58 -25.28
C ILE A 281 -2.87 -13.69 -26.52
N SER A 282 -2.56 -12.40 -26.39
CA SER A 282 -2.58 -11.46 -27.52
C SER A 282 -1.62 -11.88 -28.63
N CYS A 283 -0.42 -12.34 -28.27
CA CYS A 283 0.56 -12.89 -29.21
C CYS A 283 0.08 -14.21 -29.84
N ARG A 284 -0.58 -15.09 -29.07
CA ARG A 284 -1.11 -16.35 -29.57
C ARG A 284 -2.26 -16.16 -30.57
N LYS A 285 -3.20 -15.24 -30.31
CA LYS A 285 -4.34 -15.00 -31.21
C LYS A 285 -3.93 -14.45 -32.58
N HIS A 286 -2.77 -13.79 -32.66
CA HIS A 286 -2.19 -13.38 -33.94
C HIS A 286 -1.67 -14.58 -34.75
N ARG A 287 -1.32 -15.70 -34.11
CA ARG A 287 -0.77 -16.90 -34.77
C ARG A 287 -1.87 -17.78 -35.39
N ASP A 288 -3.03 -17.86 -34.75
CA ASP A 288 -4.13 -18.72 -35.23
C ASP A 288 -4.83 -18.14 -36.49
N ASN A 289 -4.68 -16.85 -36.77
CA ASN A 289 -5.21 -16.23 -37.99
C ASN A 289 -4.40 -16.52 -39.27
N GLU A 290 -3.19 -17.08 -39.16
CA GLU A 290 -2.38 -17.43 -40.35
C GLU A 290 -2.73 -18.81 -40.94
N HIS A 291 -3.47 -19.66 -40.20
CA HIS A 291 -3.80 -21.01 -40.67
C HIS A 291 -5.08 -21.10 -41.51
N HIS A 292 -5.88 -20.04 -41.64
CA HIS A 292 -7.12 -20.08 -42.42
C HIS A 292 -7.03 -19.52 -43.85
N ASP A 293 -5.94 -18.84 -44.25
CA ASP A 293 -5.85 -18.18 -45.56
C ASP A 293 -5.09 -18.96 -46.66
N ASN A 294 -4.59 -20.17 -46.39
CA ASN A 294 -3.86 -20.98 -47.39
C ASN A 294 -4.73 -22.02 -48.15
N GLY A 295 -6.05 -21.86 -48.12
CA GLY A 295 -7.00 -22.88 -48.59
C GLY A 295 -7.76 -22.57 -49.87
N CYS A 296 -7.32 -21.70 -50.79
CA CYS A 296 -8.01 -21.47 -52.07
C CYS A 296 -7.14 -20.83 -53.16
N ASN A 297 -6.15 -21.55 -53.70
CA ASN A 297 -5.83 -21.42 -55.14
C ASN A 297 -4.87 -22.52 -55.61
N GLY A 298 -5.32 -23.36 -56.53
CA GLY A 298 -4.42 -24.33 -57.17
C GLY A 298 -5.08 -25.57 -57.74
N LYS A 299 -6.00 -25.41 -58.70
CA LYS A 299 -6.26 -26.46 -59.71
C LYS A 299 -6.55 -25.81 -61.06
N ASN A 300 -5.50 -25.63 -61.86
CA ASN A 300 -5.60 -25.59 -63.31
C ASN A 300 -4.25 -25.97 -63.92
N GLN A 301 -4.33 -26.72 -65.04
CA GLN A 301 -3.27 -27.41 -65.80
C GLN A 301 -2.88 -28.77 -65.18
N GLY A 302 -3.13 -29.92 -65.80
CA GLY A 302 -3.44 -30.25 -67.20
C GLY A 302 -2.39 -31.24 -67.67
N ASP A 303 -2.72 -32.52 -67.70
CA ASP A 303 -1.93 -33.53 -68.41
C ASP A 303 -2.85 -34.49 -69.16
N TRP A 304 -2.47 -34.74 -70.41
CA TRP A 304 -3.26 -35.38 -71.46
C TRP A 304 -2.95 -36.87 -71.58
N GLY A 305 -3.98 -37.66 -71.90
CA GLY A 305 -3.84 -38.83 -72.78
C GLY A 305 -3.78 -40.20 -72.10
N ASN A 306 -4.92 -40.90 -72.04
CA ASN A 306 -5.10 -42.04 -72.95
C ASN A 306 -6.57 -42.48 -73.08
N GLU A 307 -6.96 -42.58 -74.35
CA GLU A 307 -8.13 -43.20 -74.96
C GLU A 307 -8.55 -44.54 -74.36
N SER A 308 -9.85 -44.78 -74.13
CA SER A 308 -10.59 -45.88 -74.82
C SER A 308 -12.11 -45.88 -74.52
N TYR A 309 -12.86 -45.50 -75.55
CA TYR A 309 -14.10 -46.11 -76.06
C TYR A 309 -15.29 -46.47 -75.14
N ARG A 310 -16.41 -45.83 -75.53
CA ARG A 310 -17.75 -46.38 -75.86
C ARG A 310 -18.91 -46.16 -74.87
N SER A 311 -19.81 -45.31 -75.35
CA SER A 311 -21.22 -45.17 -75.01
C SER A 311 -22.06 -46.40 -75.43
N ASN A 312 -23.07 -46.71 -74.61
CA ASN A 312 -24.37 -47.31 -74.92
C ASN A 312 -24.48 -48.24 -76.15
N GLN A 313 -24.42 -49.55 -75.90
CA GLN A 313 -25.51 -50.52 -76.12
C GLN A 313 -25.14 -51.86 -75.47
#